data_AF-A0A6G4V3R3-F1
#
_entry.id   AF-A0A6G4V3R3-F1
#
_cell.length_a   1.000
_cell.length_b   1.000
_cell.length_c   1.000
_cell.angle_alpha   90.00
_cell.angle_beta   90.00
_cell.angle_gamma   90.00
#
_symmetry.space_group_name_H-M   'P 1'
#
loop_
_entity.id
_entity.type
_entity.pdbx_description
1 polymer ?
#
loop_
_entity_poly.entity_id
_entity_poly.type
_entity_poly.pdbx_seq_one_letter_code
_entity_poly.pdbx_strand_id
1 'polypeptide(L)' 'MNTAAWRPVSLAVLCAGVGYGRPTRLLADWVAEAVCRSLAAGGARAEVEVLELHRLAADLAQHSTHDRVSLDL' A
#
# COMPACT_ATOMS: atom_id res chain seq x y z
N MET A 1 22.10 26.16 5.39
CA MET A 1 20.99 25.18 5.42
C MET A 1 21.16 24.30 4.19
N ASN A 2 21.59 23.05 4.37
CA ASN A 2 21.97 22.17 3.27
C ASN A 2 20.71 21.55 2.65
N THR A 3 20.29 22.05 1.48
CA THR A 3 19.20 21.49 0.68
C THR A 3 19.70 20.26 -0.08
N ALA A 4 20.22 19.26 0.63
CA ALA A 4 20.35 17.94 0.05
C ALA A 4 18.93 17.52 -0.33
N ALA A 5 18.64 17.44 -1.63
CA ALA A 5 17.34 17.04 -2.16
C ALA A 5 17.03 15.62 -1.67
N TRP A 6 16.42 15.51 -0.49
CA TRP A 6 16.02 14.22 0.05
C TRP A 6 15.02 13.62 -0.92
N ARG A 7 15.39 12.47 -1.48
CA ARG A 7 14.50 11.72 -2.36
C ARG A 7 13.24 11.39 -1.57
N PRO A 8 12.05 11.57 -2.17
CA PRO A 8 10.80 11.23 -1.49
C PRO A 8 10.79 9.76 -1.10
N VAL A 9 10.17 9.46 0.05
CA VAL A 9 9.94 8.10 0.53
C VAL A 9 8.77 7.53 -0.24
N SER A 10 8.98 6.46 -1.00
CA SER A 10 7.90 5.73 -1.66
C SER A 10 7.15 4.87 -0.65
N LEU A 11 5.83 5.04 -0.57
CA LEU A 11 4.93 4.33 0.33
C LEU A 11 3.83 3.62 -0.47
N ALA A 12 3.83 2.29 -0.46
CA ALA A 12 2.73 1.50 -1.01
C ALA A 12 1.79 1.05 0.11
N VAL A 13 0.49 1.23 -0.07
CA VAL A 13 -0.55 0.81 0.87
C VAL A 13 -1.47 -0.19 0.17
N LEU A 14 -1.49 -1.43 0.65
CA LEU A 14 -2.27 -2.50 0.05
C LEU A 14 -3.58 -2.73 0.81
N CYS A 15 -4.70 -2.65 0.09
CA CYS A 15 -6.04 -2.89 0.62
C CYS A 15 -6.55 -4.26 0.17
N ALA A 16 -6.71 -5.19 1.11
CA ALA A 16 -7.23 -6.54 0.87
C ALA A 16 -8.75 -6.69 1.12
N GLY A 17 -9.48 -5.58 1.25
CA GLY A 17 -10.92 -5.61 1.51
C GLY A 17 -11.71 -6.11 0.30
N VAL A 18 -12.58 -7.11 0.52
CA VAL A 18 -13.50 -7.68 -0.46
C VAL A 18 -14.94 -7.39 -0.03
N GLY A 19 -15.54 -6.29 -0.53
CA GLY A 19 -16.90 -5.93 -0.14
C GLY A 19 -17.34 -4.54 -0.60
N TYR A 20 -18.66 -4.31 -0.56
CA TYR A 20 -19.27 -3.01 -0.87
C TYR A 20 -19.13 -2.04 0.32
N GLY A 21 -18.87 -0.77 0.02
CA GLY A 21 -18.64 0.29 1.03
C GLY A 21 -17.18 0.61 1.34
N ARG A 22 -16.23 -0.20 0.84
CA ARG A 22 -14.77 0.00 0.95
C ARG A 22 -14.25 0.47 2.34
N PRO A 23 -14.68 -0.11 3.48
CA PRO A 23 -14.21 0.31 4.81
C PRO A 23 -12.70 0.12 4.99
N THR A 24 -12.14 -0.96 4.42
CA THR A 24 -10.68 -1.20 4.42
C THR A 24 -9.92 -0.13 3.64
N ARG A 25 -10.51 0.42 2.57
CA ARG A 25 -9.91 1.52 1.80
C ARG A 25 -9.90 2.81 2.63
N LEU A 26 -11.01 3.11 3.30
CA LEU A 26 -11.10 4.29 4.16
C LEU A 26 -10.06 4.24 5.29
N LEU A 27 -9.91 3.08 5.94
CA LEU A 27 -8.86 2.87 6.93
C LEU A 27 -7.45 3.06 6.34
N ALA A 28 -7.20 2.50 5.15
CA ALA A 28 -5.92 2.65 4.47
C ALA A 28 -5.60 4.11 4.14
N ASP A 29 -6.59 4.89 3.71
CA ASP A 29 -6.44 6.32 3.44
C ASP A 29 -6.07 7.09 4.73
N TRP A 30 -6.72 6.78 5.87
CA TRP A 30 -6.37 7.38 7.17
C TRP A 30 -4.97 7.00 7.66
N VAL A 31 -4.58 5.73 7.49
CA VAL A 31 -3.24 5.27 7.86
C VAL A 31 -2.19 5.94 6.98
N ALA A 32 -2.41 6.01 5.67
CA ALA A 32 -1.51 6.70 4.73
C ALA A 32 -1.33 8.17 5.13
N GLU A 33 -2.42 8.86 5.46
CA GLU A 33 -2.37 10.25 5.91
C GLU A 33 -1.56 10.41 7.21
N ALA A 34 -1.79 9.55 8.20
CA ALA A 34 -1.06 9.58 9.46
C ALA A 34 0.45 9.34 9.25
N VAL A 35 0.83 8.38 8.39
CA VAL A 35 2.22 8.10 8.04
C VAL A 35 2.84 9.30 7.30
N CYS A 36 2.14 9.89 6.34
CA CYS A 36 2.59 11.11 5.66
C CYS A 36 2.87 12.25 6.63
N ARG A 37 1.98 12.49 7.60
CA ARG A 37 2.21 13.51 8.64
C ARG A 37 3.43 13.19 9.50
N SER A 38 3.63 11.93 9.87
CA SER A 38 4.80 11.50 10.64
C SER A 38 6.11 11.70 9.86
N LEU A 39 6.13 11.38 8.57
CA LEU A 39 7.29 11.58 7.71
C LEU A 39 7.59 13.07 7.52
N ALA A 40 6.55 13.89 7.30
CA ALA A 40 6.69 15.34 7.18
C ALA A 40 7.24 15.98 8.46
N ALA A 41 6.82 15.51 9.64
CA ALA A 41 7.39 15.96 10.92
C ALA A 41 8.89 15.64 11.06
N GLY A 42 9.35 14.55 10.41
CA GLY A 42 10.76 14.19 10.28
C GLY A 42 11.49 14.88 9.12
N GLY A 43 10.84 15.80 8.39
CA GLY A 43 11.40 16.51 7.24
C GLY A 43 11.41 15.72 5.93
N ALA A 44 10.79 14.54 5.89
CA ALA A 44 10.69 13.71 4.69
C ALA A 44 9.34 13.90 3.97
N ARG A 45 9.35 13.88 2.64
CA ARG A 45 8.13 13.84 1.82
C ARG A 45 7.84 12.39 1.42
N ALA A 46 6.57 11.99 1.47
CA ALA A 46 6.13 10.70 0.97
C ALA A 46 5.47 10.81 -0.42
N GLU A 47 5.72 9.82 -1.27
CA GLU A 47 4.94 9.53 -2.48
C GLU A 47 4.12 8.27 -2.21
N VAL A 48 2.80 8.39 -2.21
CA VAL A 48 1.90 7.33 -1.77
C VAL A 48 1.16 6.72 -2.94
N GLU A 49 1.17 5.39 -3.01
CA GLU A 49 0.34 4.60 -3.92
C GLU A 49 -0.56 3.67 -3.11
N VAL A 50 -1.87 3.75 -3.34
CA VAL A 50 -2.84 2.88 -2.65
C VAL A 50 -3.44 1.88 -3.63
N LEU A 51 -3.09 0.61 -3.44
CA LEU A 51 -3.46 -0.51 -4.30
C LEU A 51 -4.63 -1.30 -3.68
N GLU A 52 -5.69 -1.51 -4.45
CA GLU A 52 -6.82 -2.34 -4.03
C GLU A 52 -6.69 -3.74 -4.62
N LEU A 53 -6.35 -4.73 -3.79
CA LEU A 53 -6.09 -6.10 -4.23
C LEU A 53 -7.31 -6.77 -4.85
N HIS A 54 -8.54 -6.40 -4.50
CA HIS A 54 -9.72 -6.96 -5.15
C HIS A 54 -9.77 -6.66 -6.65
N ARG A 55 -9.14 -5.57 -7.11
CA ARG A 55 -9.02 -5.27 -8.54
C ARG A 55 -8.05 -6.24 -9.24
N LEU A 56 -7.10 -6.77 -8.49
CA LEU A 56 -6.11 -7.75 -8.93
C LEU A 56 -6.53 -9.18 -8.59
N ALA A 57 -7.72 -9.40 -8.01
CA ALA A 57 -8.10 -10.70 -7.47
C ALA A 57 -8.13 -11.81 -8.55
N ALA A 58 -8.56 -11.49 -9.77
CA ALA A 58 -8.55 -12.45 -10.88
C ALA A 58 -7.12 -12.83 -11.28
N ASP A 59 -6.24 -11.84 -11.44
CA ASP A 59 -4.84 -12.05 -11.80
C ASP A 59 -4.10 -12.81 -10.68
N LEU A 60 -4.32 -12.44 -9.42
CA LEU A 60 -3.78 -13.14 -8.25
C LEU A 60 -4.29 -14.58 -8.15
N ALA A 61 -5.55 -14.85 -8.50
CA ALA A 61 -6.10 -16.20 -8.53
C ALA A 61 -5.42 -17.06 -9.62
N GLN A 62 -5.11 -16.48 -10.77
CA GLN A 62 -4.38 -17.19 -11.85
C GLN A 62 -2.93 -17.50 -11.45
N HIS A 63 -2.24 -16.59 -10.77
CA HIS A 63 -0.87 -16.83 -10.32
C HIS A 63 -0.77 -17.77 -9.11
N SER A 64 -1.69 -17.65 -8.14
CA SER A 64 -1.71 -18.52 -6.95
C SER A 64 -2.11 -19.96 -7.24
N THR A 65 -2.86 -20.22 -8.32
CA THR A 65 -3.19 -21.58 -8.76
C THR A 65 -2.05 -22.24 -9.54
N HIS A 66 -1.18 -21.45 -10.18
CA HIS A 66 0.00 -21.96 -10.90
C HIS A 66 1.14 -22.35 -9.94
N ASP A 67 1.29 -21.64 -8.82
CA ASP A 67 2.37 -21.83 -7.83
C ASP A 67 1.98 -22.74 -6.65
N ARG A 68 0.92 -23.57 -6.81
CA ARG A 68 0.55 -24.61 -5.83
C ARG A 68 1.50 -25.81 -5.82
N VAL A 69 2.72 -25.66 -6.33
CA VAL A 69 3.83 -26.56 -6.06
C VAL A 69 4.68 -25.90 -4.97
N SER A 70 4.52 -26.36 -3.73
CA SER A 70 5.32 -26.03 -2.54
C SER A 70 5.03 -24.70 -1.81
N LEU A 71 3.92 -24.64 -1.10
CA LEU A 71 3.88 -23.99 0.22
C LEU A 71 3.13 -24.91 1.18
N ASP A 72 3.76 -26.03 1.52
CA ASP A 72 3.50 -26.73 2.78
C ASP A 72 4.19 -25.91 3.89
N LEU A 73 3.37 -25.17 4.65
CA LEU A 73 3.71 -24.63 5.96
C LEU A 73 2.74 -25.23 6.99
#